data_AF-A0A166ZJ73-F1
#
_entry.id   AF-A0A166ZJ73-F1
#
_cell.length_a   1.000
_cell.length_b   1.000
_cell.length_c   1.000
_cell.angle_alpha   90.00
_cell.angle_beta   90.00
_cell.angle_gamma   90.00
#
_symmetry.space_group_name_H-M   'P 1'
#
loop_
_entity.id
_entity.type
_entity.pdbx_description
1 polymer ?
#
loop_
_entity_poly.entity_id
_entity_poly.type
_entity_poly.pdbx_seq_one_letter_code
_entity_poly.pdbx_strand_id
1 'polypeptide(L)'
;MRSFLGPLAAVLALAGQLLSSPLEASASSSLSSYPPADVDDDDLSPLPLNMTTDLALSSSLERRSGCNQSKCPDSRFGFDVLSNKLRWSQWFYFLRWSGACGCHSIQIFQDGCKTFTICSGTHSVCMDWKRGRGHWVDPGGIKRCYSLLDEYTCEGKYWAAWPKDEVDCTW
;
A
#
# COMPACT_ATOMS: atom_id res chain seq x y z
N MET A 1 15.59 -30.78 54.33
CA MET A 1 16.07 -32.14 54.01
C MET A 1 15.45 -32.58 52.70
N ARG A 2 16.28 -33.04 51.74
CA ARG A 2 15.99 -33.76 50.47
C ARG A 2 15.31 -32.88 49.39
N SER A 3 15.99 -32.33 48.37
CA SER A 3 16.86 -32.88 47.29
C SER A 3 16.18 -33.93 46.42
N PHE A 4 16.13 -33.71 45.09
CA PHE A 4 16.42 -34.59 43.93
C PHE A 4 15.95 -33.85 42.64
N LEU A 5 16.84 -33.26 41.82
CA LEU A 5 17.50 -33.83 40.62
C LEU A 5 16.48 -34.32 39.56
N GLY A 6 16.18 -33.55 38.49
CA GLY A 6 16.83 -33.62 37.15
C GLY A 6 16.05 -34.58 36.20
N PRO A 7 16.23 -34.61 34.84
CA PRO A 7 17.30 -34.01 34.04
C PRO A 7 16.88 -33.33 32.69
N LEU A 8 17.84 -32.56 32.16
CA LEU A 8 18.30 -32.39 30.76
C LEU A 8 17.38 -32.73 29.57
N ALA A 9 17.20 -31.75 28.68
CA ALA A 9 17.18 -32.00 27.24
C ALA A 9 17.98 -30.91 26.51
N ALA A 10 19.11 -31.32 25.94
CA ALA A 10 19.95 -30.55 25.04
C ALA A 10 19.29 -30.45 23.66
N VAL A 11 19.34 -29.29 23.02
CA VAL A 11 19.02 -29.16 21.59
C VAL A 11 20.26 -28.69 20.85
N LEU A 12 20.65 -29.52 19.88
CA LEU A 12 21.84 -29.40 19.04
C LEU A 12 21.83 -28.12 18.20
N ALA A 13 23.01 -27.51 18.10
CA ALA A 13 23.38 -26.61 17.04
C ALA A 13 23.48 -27.37 15.70
N LEU A 14 22.82 -26.89 14.66
CA LEU A 14 23.22 -27.15 13.28
C LEU A 14 23.85 -25.89 12.69
N ALA A 15 25.15 -25.98 12.47
CA ALA A 15 25.91 -25.12 11.60
C ALA A 15 25.93 -25.73 10.19
N GLY A 16 25.88 -24.88 9.16
CA GLY A 16 26.17 -25.24 7.77
C GLY A 16 25.10 -24.75 6.80
N GLN A 17 25.41 -24.18 5.64
CA GLN A 17 26.67 -23.86 4.96
C GLN A 17 26.36 -22.65 4.04
N LEU A 18 27.27 -21.68 3.99
CA LEU A 18 27.29 -20.64 2.97
C LEU A 18 27.76 -21.26 1.65
N LEU A 19 26.93 -21.18 0.61
CA LEU A 19 27.36 -21.35 -0.77
C LEU A 19 26.88 -20.14 -1.57
N SER A 20 27.82 -19.23 -1.80
CA SER A 20 27.78 -18.20 -2.82
C SER A 20 27.68 -18.85 -4.20
N SER A 21 26.90 -18.26 -5.09
CA SER A 21 27.13 -18.35 -6.54
C SER A 21 26.72 -17.03 -7.22
N PRO A 22 27.41 -16.63 -8.29
CA PRO A 22 27.46 -15.25 -8.76
C PRO A 22 26.47 -14.94 -9.88
N LEU A 23 26.31 -13.63 -10.07
CA LEU A 23 25.88 -12.88 -11.26
C LEU A 23 25.70 -13.70 -12.55
N GLU A 24 24.50 -13.60 -13.13
CA GLU A 24 24.38 -13.34 -14.56
C GLU A 24 23.54 -12.08 -14.77
N ALA A 25 24.25 -11.04 -15.22
CA ALA A 25 23.67 -9.90 -15.86
C ALA A 25 23.15 -10.31 -17.24
N SER A 26 21.96 -9.87 -17.59
CA SER A 26 21.57 -9.70 -19.00
C SER A 26 20.72 -8.45 -19.06
N ALA A 27 21.44 -7.34 -19.21
CA ALA A 27 20.90 -6.12 -19.77
C ALA A 27 20.69 -6.36 -21.28
N SER A 28 19.44 -6.31 -21.72
CA SER A 28 19.12 -6.15 -23.13
C SER A 28 18.39 -4.83 -23.31
N SER A 29 19.20 -3.81 -23.55
CA SER A 29 18.79 -2.56 -24.16
C SER A 29 18.54 -2.79 -25.66
N SER A 30 17.32 -2.56 -26.14
CA SER A 30 17.08 -2.23 -27.54
C SER A 30 16.36 -0.89 -27.62
N LEU A 31 17.18 0.13 -27.71
CA LEU A 31 16.88 1.44 -28.27
C LEU A 31 16.70 1.30 -29.79
N SER A 32 16.09 2.32 -30.41
CA SER A 32 16.06 2.61 -31.87
C SER A 32 14.76 2.18 -32.56
N SER A 33 14.11 2.99 -33.39
CA SER A 33 14.19 4.43 -33.68
C SER A 33 12.94 4.75 -34.49
N TYR A 34 12.31 5.88 -34.19
CA TYR A 34 11.38 6.53 -35.12
C TYR A 34 12.19 7.24 -36.21
N PRO A 35 11.70 7.20 -37.45
CA PRO A 35 11.75 8.41 -38.29
C PRO A 35 10.34 8.97 -38.57
N PRO A 36 10.23 10.31 -38.66
CA PRO A 36 8.98 11.04 -38.91
C PRO A 36 8.80 11.37 -40.41
N ALA A 37 7.56 11.68 -40.80
CA ALA A 37 7.16 12.65 -41.84
C ALA A 37 5.62 12.64 -41.91
N ASP A 38 4.96 13.76 -41.59
CA ASP A 38 4.38 14.75 -42.55
C ASP A 38 3.08 14.18 -43.13
N VAL A 39 1.88 14.67 -42.81
CA VAL A 39 1.15 15.91 -43.20
C VAL A 39 -0.23 15.81 -42.50
N ASP A 40 -1.04 16.81 -42.17
CA ASP A 40 -1.46 18.05 -42.83
C ASP A 40 -1.92 19.09 -41.79
N ASP A 41 -1.73 20.36 -42.14
CA ASP A 41 -2.38 21.55 -41.58
C ASP A 41 -3.90 21.44 -41.72
N ASP A 42 -4.64 21.52 -40.60
CA ASP A 42 -6.04 21.95 -40.64
C ASP A 42 -6.30 22.98 -39.54
N ASP A 43 -6.55 24.19 -40.03
CA ASP A 43 -6.87 25.43 -39.35
C ASP A 43 -8.25 25.34 -38.67
N LEU A 44 -8.27 25.10 -37.36
CA LEU A 44 -9.48 25.25 -36.54
C LEU A 44 -9.15 25.98 -35.24
N SER A 45 -9.20 27.32 -35.33
CA SER A 45 -9.76 28.27 -34.36
C SER A 45 -9.85 27.82 -32.89
N PRO A 46 -9.17 28.50 -31.94
CA PRO A 46 -9.29 28.19 -30.52
C PRO A 46 -10.67 28.60 -29.99
N LEU A 47 -11.57 27.64 -29.86
CA LEU A 47 -12.74 27.79 -29.01
C LEU A 47 -12.25 27.94 -27.56
N PRO A 48 -12.70 28.95 -26.80
CA PRO A 48 -12.42 29.03 -25.38
C PRO A 48 -13.19 27.90 -24.69
N LEU A 49 -12.57 26.74 -24.54
CA LEU A 49 -13.00 25.73 -23.60
C LEU A 49 -12.80 26.33 -22.22
N ASN A 50 -13.90 26.87 -21.72
CA ASN A 50 -14.12 27.31 -20.37
C ASN A 50 -13.89 26.09 -19.46
N MET A 51 -12.62 25.82 -19.15
CA MET A 51 -12.14 24.67 -18.37
C MET A 51 -12.30 24.98 -16.88
N THR A 52 -13.50 25.36 -16.49
CA THR A 52 -13.86 25.73 -15.13
C THR A 52 -15.24 25.19 -14.84
N THR A 53 -15.39 23.87 -14.69
CA THR A 53 -16.44 23.28 -13.81
C THR A 53 -16.42 21.75 -13.59
N ASP A 54 -15.39 20.98 -13.97
CA ASP A 54 -15.39 19.53 -13.65
C ASP A 54 -14.31 19.08 -12.65
N LEU A 55 -13.66 20.02 -11.95
CA LEU A 55 -12.75 19.73 -10.83
C LEU A 55 -13.44 19.74 -9.44
N ALA A 56 -14.77 19.91 -9.42
CA ALA A 56 -15.55 20.02 -8.19
C ALA A 56 -16.59 18.89 -7.98
N LEU A 57 -16.41 17.73 -8.64
CA LEU A 57 -17.35 16.60 -8.53
C LEU A 57 -16.67 15.29 -8.10
N SER A 58 -15.82 15.31 -7.08
CA SER A 58 -15.46 14.10 -6.29
C SER A 58 -14.59 14.44 -5.08
N SER A 59 -14.91 15.52 -4.37
CA SER A 59 -14.29 15.80 -3.06
C SER A 59 -15.00 15.09 -1.91
N SER A 60 -16.01 14.24 -2.17
CA SER A 60 -16.48 13.34 -1.13
C SER A 60 -15.43 12.24 -0.97
N LEU A 61 -14.87 12.17 0.24
CA LEU A 61 -13.89 11.18 0.70
C LEU A 61 -14.49 9.76 0.77
N GLU A 62 -15.55 9.51 0.01
CA GLU A 62 -16.36 8.31 0.07
C GLU A 62 -15.75 7.22 -0.79
N ARG A 63 -15.59 6.06 -0.14
CA ARG A 63 -15.20 4.79 -0.70
C ARG A 63 -16.08 4.45 -1.92
N ARG A 64 -15.44 4.25 -3.08
CA ARG A 64 -16.13 4.08 -4.38
C ARG A 64 -16.70 2.69 -4.57
N SER A 65 -16.15 1.67 -3.93
CA SER A 65 -16.62 0.29 -4.05
C SER A 65 -17.39 -0.13 -2.79
N GLY A 66 -18.64 -0.58 -2.93
CA GLY A 66 -19.42 -1.11 -1.80
C GLY A 66 -18.89 -2.47 -1.34
N CYS A 67 -19.60 -3.55 -1.69
CA CYS A 67 -19.20 -4.94 -1.34
C CYS A 67 -18.30 -5.62 -2.33
N ASN A 68 -18.07 -5.00 -3.47
CA ASN A 68 -17.17 -5.47 -4.49
C ASN A 68 -15.87 -4.67 -4.42
N GLN A 69 -15.14 -4.84 -3.30
CA GLN A 69 -13.86 -4.18 -3.10
C GLN A 69 -12.86 -4.64 -4.17
N SER A 70 -12.30 -3.68 -4.91
CA SER A 70 -11.26 -3.97 -5.90
C SER A 70 -9.92 -4.28 -5.21
N LYS A 71 -8.90 -4.64 -5.99
CA LYS A 71 -7.52 -4.74 -5.48
C LYS A 71 -6.92 -3.39 -5.13
N CYS A 72 -7.43 -2.32 -5.73
CA CYS A 72 -6.94 -0.96 -5.52
C CYS A 72 -7.62 -0.32 -4.31
N PRO A 73 -6.90 0.50 -3.54
CA PRO A 73 -7.53 1.39 -2.58
C PRO A 73 -8.38 2.43 -3.33
N ASP A 74 -9.52 2.80 -2.76
CA ASP A 74 -10.41 3.81 -3.35
C ASP A 74 -10.09 5.23 -2.84
N SER A 75 -9.20 5.36 -1.84
CA SER A 75 -8.86 6.64 -1.22
C SER A 75 -8.01 7.51 -2.15
N ARG A 76 -8.20 8.83 -2.10
CA ARG A 76 -7.36 9.80 -2.85
C ARG A 76 -5.88 9.77 -2.48
N PHE A 77 -5.57 9.24 -1.30
CA PHE A 77 -4.20 9.09 -0.82
C PHE A 77 -3.50 7.85 -1.39
N GLY A 78 -4.24 7.00 -2.10
CA GLY A 78 -3.67 5.85 -2.79
C GLY A 78 -3.23 4.72 -1.85
N PHE A 79 -3.74 4.68 -0.62
CA PHE A 79 -3.58 3.54 0.28
C PHE A 79 -4.71 3.45 1.31
N ASP A 80 -4.96 2.23 1.79
CA ASP A 80 -5.90 1.92 2.87
C ASP A 80 -5.57 0.57 3.51
N VAL A 81 -6.27 0.24 4.59
CA VAL A 81 -6.36 -1.11 5.13
C VAL A 81 -7.75 -1.64 4.81
N LEU A 82 -7.80 -2.79 4.15
CA LEU A 82 -9.03 -3.56 4.00
C LEU A 82 -8.94 -4.83 4.84
N SER A 83 -9.98 -5.11 5.60
CA SER A 83 -10.12 -6.34 6.34
C SER A 83 -11.37 -7.09 5.94
N ASN A 84 -11.26 -8.41 5.85
CA ASN A 84 -12.37 -9.32 5.60
C ASN A 84 -12.45 -10.36 6.72
N LYS A 85 -13.68 -10.66 7.13
CA LYS A 85 -13.96 -11.70 8.10
C LYS A 85 -14.13 -13.03 7.38
N LEU A 86 -13.29 -14.03 7.71
CA LEU A 86 -13.54 -15.40 7.25
C LEU A 86 -14.68 -16.04 8.06
N ARG A 87 -15.23 -17.15 7.54
CA ARG A 87 -16.36 -17.92 8.11
C ARG A 87 -16.21 -18.29 9.61
N TRP A 88 -15.00 -18.17 10.17
CA TRP A 88 -14.62 -18.57 11.53
C TRP A 88 -14.20 -17.39 12.43
N SER A 89 -14.73 -16.20 12.17
CA SER A 89 -14.59 -15.01 13.03
C SER A 89 -13.20 -14.35 13.14
N GLN A 90 -12.18 -14.88 12.47
CA GLN A 90 -10.89 -14.22 12.37
C GLN A 90 -10.91 -13.13 11.28
N TRP A 91 -10.40 -11.95 11.64
CA TRP A 91 -10.16 -10.84 10.72
C TRP A 91 -8.80 -10.97 10.06
N PHE A 92 -8.75 -10.80 8.75
CA PHE A 92 -7.53 -10.73 7.97
C PHE A 92 -7.36 -9.30 7.49
N TYR A 93 -6.21 -8.69 7.75
CA TYR A 93 -5.96 -7.29 7.41
C TYR A 93 -4.99 -7.22 6.23
N PHE A 94 -5.32 -6.40 5.25
CA PHE A 94 -4.51 -6.18 4.07
C PHE A 94 -4.25 -4.68 3.93
N LEU A 95 -2.98 -4.29 3.93
CA LEU A 95 -2.58 -2.97 3.48
C LEU A 95 -2.62 -2.97 1.95
N ARG A 96 -3.40 -2.07 1.36
CA ARG A 96 -3.48 -1.88 -0.09
C ARG A 96 -2.90 -0.52 -0.46
N TRP A 97 -2.23 -0.46 -1.61
CA TRP A 97 -1.72 0.80 -2.15
C TRP A 97 -1.75 0.80 -3.68
N SER A 98 -1.81 1.99 -4.26
CA SER A 98 -1.66 2.24 -5.69
C SER A 98 -0.43 3.09 -5.94
N GLY A 99 0.44 2.66 -6.86
CA GLY A 99 1.63 3.42 -7.25
C GLY A 99 1.98 3.22 -8.72
N ALA A 100 3.20 3.58 -9.10
CA ALA A 100 3.67 3.50 -10.49
C ALA A 100 3.62 2.07 -11.10
N CYS A 101 3.62 1.04 -10.26
CA CYS A 101 3.53 -0.36 -10.66
C CYS A 101 2.12 -0.96 -10.54
N GLY A 102 1.11 -0.10 -10.42
CA GLY A 102 -0.28 -0.49 -10.28
C GLY A 102 -0.69 -0.68 -8.82
N CYS A 103 -1.69 -1.52 -8.61
CA CYS A 103 -2.29 -1.76 -7.30
C CYS A 103 -1.73 -3.03 -6.66
N HIS A 104 -1.44 -2.93 -5.38
CA HIS A 104 -0.81 -3.98 -4.61
C HIS A 104 -1.52 -4.14 -3.27
N SER A 105 -1.38 -5.33 -2.70
CA SER A 105 -1.89 -5.64 -1.36
C SER A 105 -0.91 -6.55 -0.65
N ILE A 106 -0.69 -6.31 0.65
CA ILE A 106 0.09 -7.19 1.51
C ILE A 106 -0.67 -7.46 2.79
N GLN A 107 -0.61 -8.70 3.26
CA GLN A 107 -1.19 -9.04 4.55
C GLN A 107 -0.38 -8.39 5.68
N ILE A 108 -1.10 -7.76 6.60
CA ILE A 108 -0.55 -7.11 7.80
C ILE A 108 -1.20 -7.70 9.05
N PHE A 109 -0.60 -7.41 10.20
CA PHE A 109 -1.21 -7.72 11.49
C PHE A 109 -2.09 -6.55 11.95
N GLN A 110 -2.73 -6.73 13.10
CA GLN A 110 -3.62 -5.73 13.69
C GLN A 110 -2.90 -4.43 14.11
N ASP A 111 -1.57 -4.43 14.14
CA ASP A 111 -0.76 -3.22 14.38
C ASP A 111 -0.73 -2.28 13.16
N GLY A 112 -1.18 -2.76 12.00
CA GLY A 112 -1.31 -1.96 10.79
C GLY A 112 0.02 -1.52 10.20
N CYS A 113 1.15 -2.10 10.64
CA CYS A 113 2.49 -1.65 10.30
C CYS A 113 3.18 -2.60 9.32
N LYS A 114 3.84 -2.05 8.30
CA LYS A 114 4.65 -2.81 7.35
C LYS A 114 5.72 -1.94 6.71
N THR A 115 6.92 -2.49 6.62
CA THR A 115 7.98 -2.00 5.73
C THR A 115 8.07 -2.95 4.53
N PHE A 116 8.09 -2.38 3.33
CA PHE A 116 8.09 -3.14 2.08
C PHE A 116 8.78 -2.36 0.96
N THR A 117 9.32 -3.09 -0.02
CA THR A 117 9.98 -2.49 -1.18
C THR A 117 9.07 -2.64 -2.40
N ILE A 118 8.84 -1.53 -3.07
CA ILE A 118 8.11 -1.43 -4.35
C ILE A 118 8.99 -0.71 -5.37
N CYS A 119 8.46 -0.50 -6.57
CA CYS A 119 9.20 0.09 -7.68
C CYS A 119 9.78 1.48 -7.38
N SER A 120 9.15 2.27 -6.51
CA SER A 120 9.64 3.58 -6.09
C SER A 120 10.73 3.52 -5.01
N GLY A 121 10.95 2.36 -4.37
CA GLY A 121 11.91 2.16 -3.30
C GLY A 121 11.32 1.48 -2.08
N THR A 122 12.00 1.60 -0.93
CA THR A 122 11.53 1.05 0.34
C THR A 122 10.63 2.05 1.05
N HIS A 123 9.44 1.62 1.42
CA HIS A 123 8.45 2.39 2.14
C HIS A 123 8.17 1.78 3.50
N SER A 124 7.77 2.60 4.47
CA SER A 124 7.24 2.14 5.75
C SER A 124 5.89 2.78 6.00
N VAL A 125 4.90 1.96 6.35
CA VAL A 125 3.52 2.40 6.57
C VAL A 125 3.06 1.86 7.89
N CYS A 126 2.36 2.69 8.67
CA CYS A 126 1.68 2.27 9.89
C CYS A 126 0.31 2.91 9.97
N MET A 127 -0.69 2.08 10.24
CA MET A 127 -2.10 2.48 10.36
C MET A 127 -2.60 2.10 11.76
N ASP A 128 -2.67 3.07 12.67
CA ASP A 128 -3.21 2.91 14.03
C ASP A 128 -4.66 3.40 14.05
N TRP A 129 -5.54 2.60 13.46
CA TRP A 129 -6.97 2.91 13.33
C TRP A 129 -7.66 3.08 14.68
N LYS A 130 -7.21 2.39 15.74
CA LYS A 130 -7.73 2.57 17.11
C LYS A 130 -7.53 3.98 17.65
N ARG A 131 -6.48 4.67 17.19
CA ARG A 131 -6.19 6.06 17.56
C ARG A 131 -6.48 7.04 16.40
N GLY A 132 -7.10 6.58 15.32
CA GLY A 132 -7.45 7.40 14.17
C GLY A 132 -6.24 8.07 13.51
N ARG A 133 -5.06 7.43 13.51
CA ARG A 133 -3.82 8.02 13.00
C ARG A 133 -3.00 7.04 12.18
N GLY A 134 -2.33 7.52 11.14
CA GLY A 134 -1.43 6.72 10.32
C GLY A 134 -0.27 7.53 9.77
N HIS A 135 0.76 6.86 9.28
CA HIS A 135 1.84 7.53 8.56
C HIS A 135 2.36 6.70 7.40
N TRP A 136 2.96 7.40 6.45
CA TRP A 136 3.70 6.85 5.33
C TRP A 136 5.08 7.49 5.30
N VAL A 137 6.12 6.67 5.33
CA VAL A 137 7.52 7.07 5.12
C VAL A 137 7.92 6.66 3.71
N ASP A 138 8.30 7.65 2.92
CA ASP A 138 8.80 7.42 1.56
C ASP A 138 10.27 6.98 1.55
N PRO A 139 10.83 6.58 0.39
CA PRO A 139 12.20 6.09 0.29
C PRO A 139 13.24 7.17 0.59
N GLY A 140 12.86 8.46 0.53
CA GLY A 140 13.68 9.58 0.95
C GLY A 140 13.66 9.82 2.46
N GLY A 141 12.88 9.05 3.21
CA GLY A 141 12.71 9.20 4.66
C GLY A 141 11.71 10.28 5.06
N ILE A 142 10.97 10.87 4.12
CA ILE A 142 9.97 11.89 4.45
C ILE A 142 8.75 11.17 5.03
N LYS A 143 8.44 11.50 6.29
CA LYS A 143 7.25 11.02 7.01
C LYS A 143 6.09 11.96 6.75
N ARG A 144 5.00 11.43 6.16
CA ARG A 144 3.70 12.10 6.09
C ARG A 144 2.74 11.43 7.07
N CYS A 145 1.99 12.22 7.83
CA CYS A 145 1.05 11.74 8.84
C CYS A 145 -0.39 12.04 8.42
N TYR A 146 -1.31 11.18 8.85
CA TYR A 146 -2.70 11.22 8.43
C TYR A 146 -3.64 11.02 9.61
N SER A 147 -4.75 11.74 9.61
CA SER A 147 -5.94 11.33 10.35
C SER A 147 -6.63 10.21 9.58
N LEU A 148 -7.17 9.22 10.30
CA LEU A 148 -7.85 8.07 9.70
C LEU A 148 -9.35 8.14 9.93
N LEU A 149 -10.09 7.59 8.96
CA LEU A 149 -11.48 7.20 9.12
C LEU A 149 -11.56 5.67 8.97
N ASP A 150 -12.41 5.02 9.77
CA ASP A 150 -12.66 3.59 9.64
C ASP A 150 -14.15 3.26 9.80
N GLU A 151 -14.59 2.19 9.13
CA GLU A 151 -15.97 1.74 9.18
C GLU A 151 -16.13 0.24 8.86
N TYR A 152 -17.22 -0.34 9.36
CA TYR A 152 -17.73 -1.63 8.93
C TYR A 152 -18.64 -1.49 7.72
N THR A 153 -18.52 -2.42 6.79
CA THR A 153 -19.19 -2.36 5.51
C THR A 153 -19.71 -3.75 5.14
N CYS A 154 -20.73 -3.80 4.27
CA CYS A 154 -21.30 -5.06 3.78
C CYS A 154 -21.77 -5.98 4.89
N GLU A 155 -22.66 -5.46 5.72
CA GLU A 155 -23.23 -6.21 6.86
C GLU A 155 -22.14 -6.68 7.83
N GLY A 156 -21.05 -5.91 7.97
CA GLY A 156 -19.93 -6.23 8.85
C GLY A 156 -19.03 -7.36 8.35
N LYS A 157 -19.14 -7.76 7.08
CA LYS A 157 -18.22 -8.73 6.45
C LYS A 157 -16.86 -8.11 6.13
N TYR A 158 -16.87 -6.81 5.84
CA TYR A 158 -15.66 -6.02 5.59
C TYR A 158 -15.53 -4.92 6.63
N TRP A 159 -14.30 -4.56 6.91
CA TRP A 159 -13.92 -3.38 7.67
C TRP A 159 -12.80 -2.69 6.91
N ALA A 160 -12.79 -1.38 6.85
CA ALA A 160 -11.70 -0.65 6.20
C ALA A 160 -11.33 0.60 6.99
N ALA A 161 -10.06 0.96 6.93
CA ALA A 161 -9.53 2.21 7.45
C ALA A 161 -8.69 2.90 6.38
N TRP A 162 -8.86 4.20 6.20
CA TRP A 162 -8.14 4.97 5.18
C TRP A 162 -7.80 6.38 5.67
N PRO A 163 -6.78 7.02 5.06
CA PRO A 163 -6.47 8.41 5.34
C PRO A 163 -7.61 9.35 4.94
N LYS A 164 -7.97 10.25 5.86
CA LYS A 164 -8.98 11.29 5.65
C LYS A 164 -8.31 12.63 5.29
N ASP A 165 -7.39 13.06 6.15
CA ASP A 165 -6.66 14.31 6.02
C ASP A 165 -5.16 14.07 6.30
N GLU A 166 -4.29 14.81 5.61
CA GLU A 166 -2.88 14.90 5.98
C GLU A 166 -2.76 15.90 7.15
N VAL A 167 -1.98 15.54 8.16
CA VAL A 167 -1.82 16.30 9.42
C VAL A 167 -0.36 16.34 9.83
N ASP A 168 -0.03 17.27 10.73
CA ASP A 168 1.32 17.35 11.29
C ASP A 168 1.70 16.08 12.06
N CYS A 169 2.95 15.67 11.92
CA CYS A 169 3.50 14.51 12.62
C CYS A 169 3.90 14.86 14.07
N THR A 170 2.95 14.78 15.00
CA THR A 170 3.18 15.10 16.43
C THR A 170 3.43 13.88 17.32
N TRP A 171 3.71 12.72 16.72
CA TRP A 171 3.80 11.42 17.39
C TRP A 171 4.75 10.44 16.69
#